data_AF-A0A060XXM1-F1
#
_entry.id   AF-A0A060XXM1-F1
#
_cell.length_a   1.000
_cell.length_b   1.000
_cell.length_c   1.000
_cell.angle_alpha   90.00
_cell.angle_beta   90.00
_cell.angle_gamma   90.00
#
_symmetry.space_group_name_H-M   'P 1'
#
loop_
_entity.id
_entity.type
_entity.pdbx_description
1 polymer ?
#
loop_
_entity_poly.entity_id
_entity_poly.type
_entity_poly.pdbx_seq_one_letter_code
_entity_poly.pdbx_strand_id
1 'polypeptide(L)'
;MDIRGAVDAAVPTNIIAAKAAEVRANKVNWQSYLQGQMISAEDCEFIKKFEVAHSEEKQIILTNEGHQTPKLHGTGPDSSGQGTISPSESSQYVQCVAGCLQLMLRVNEYRFAWVEADGVNCITAVLSNKCGFQLQYQMGFCVWLLAFNSQLCEQLRRYNVVPALSDILQESVKEKVTRIILAAFRNLLEKSADRETRQEYALAMIQCKVLKQLENLDQQKYDDEDITEDIKFLLESLGESVQDLSSFDEYSSELKSGRLEWSPVHKSEKFWRENAVRLNEKNYELLK
;
A
#
# COMPACT_ATOMS: atom_id res chain seq x y z
N MET A 1 3.18 -10.41 -8.89
CA MET A 1 4.19 -10.44 -7.79
C MET A 1 3.65 -11.15 -6.53
N ASP A 2 4.27 -12.24 -6.08
CA ASP A 2 4.00 -12.86 -4.75
C ASP A 2 4.45 -11.89 -3.65
N ILE A 3 3.67 -11.73 -2.58
CA ILE A 3 3.99 -10.90 -1.41
C ILE A 3 5.40 -11.23 -0.91
N ARG A 4 5.82 -12.51 -1.02
CA ARG A 4 7.15 -13.01 -0.65
C ARG A 4 8.31 -12.33 -1.40
N GLY A 5 8.18 -12.02 -2.69
CA GLY A 5 9.23 -11.33 -3.46
C GLY A 5 9.41 -9.86 -3.08
N ALA A 6 8.35 -9.24 -2.53
CA ALA A 6 8.39 -7.89 -2.00
C ALA A 6 8.91 -7.82 -0.54
N VAL A 7 9.14 -8.97 0.11
CA VAL A 7 9.63 -9.07 1.49
C VAL A 7 11.04 -8.50 1.63
N ASP A 8 11.91 -8.77 0.65
CA ASP A 8 13.35 -8.51 0.73
C ASP A 8 13.77 -7.13 0.20
N ALA A 9 12.91 -6.47 -0.57
CA ALA A 9 13.24 -5.20 -1.25
C ALA A 9 12.95 -3.92 -0.42
N ALA A 10 12.32 -4.04 0.75
CA ALA A 10 11.61 -2.92 1.38
C ALA A 10 12.34 -2.19 2.53
N VAL A 11 13.67 -2.28 2.66
CA VAL A 11 14.38 -1.48 3.69
C VAL A 11 15.57 -0.71 3.12
N PRO A 12 15.37 0.51 2.58
CA PRO A 12 16.44 1.48 2.47
C PRO A 12 16.58 2.20 3.83
N THR A 13 17.23 1.56 4.79
CA THR A 13 17.60 2.12 6.11
C THR A 13 18.82 3.05 6.01
N ASN A 14 19.06 3.77 4.92
CA ASN A 14 20.43 4.20 4.62
C ASN A 14 21.07 5.14 5.67
N ILE A 15 20.29 5.98 6.37
CA ILE A 15 20.82 6.86 7.43
C ILE A 15 20.53 6.32 8.84
N ILE A 16 19.39 5.66 9.09
CA ILE A 16 19.12 5.05 10.40
C ILE A 16 19.96 3.79 10.64
N ALA A 17 20.20 2.96 9.62
CA ALA A 17 21.19 1.89 9.72
C ALA A 17 22.60 2.46 9.86
N ALA A 18 22.93 3.59 9.23
CA ALA A 18 24.20 4.26 9.47
C ALA A 18 24.32 4.77 10.93
N LYS A 19 23.31 5.48 11.46
CA LYS A 19 23.24 5.89 12.88
C LYS A 19 23.25 4.67 13.80
N ALA A 20 22.55 3.59 13.48
CA ALA A 20 22.56 2.37 14.26
C ALA A 20 23.93 1.66 14.21
N ALA A 21 24.63 1.73 13.08
CA ALA A 21 26.00 1.22 12.95
C ALA A 21 26.99 2.09 13.75
N GLU A 22 26.82 3.41 13.74
CA GLU A 22 27.59 4.36 14.55
C GLU A 22 27.37 4.11 16.05
N VAL A 23 26.12 3.95 16.49
CA VAL A 23 25.79 3.59 17.88
C VAL A 23 26.37 2.23 18.24
N ARG A 24 26.27 1.22 17.36
CA ARG A 24 26.90 -0.10 17.58
C ARG A 24 28.42 -0.05 17.60
N ALA A 25 29.05 0.92 16.94
CA ALA A 25 30.49 1.12 16.98
C ALA A 25 30.95 1.65 18.35
N ASN A 26 30.07 2.37 19.08
CA ASN A 26 30.32 2.75 20.46
C ASN A 26 30.17 1.55 21.39
N LYS A 27 31.30 0.89 21.69
CA LYS A 27 31.36 -0.17 22.70
C LYS A 27 31.02 0.38 24.08
N VAL A 28 29.92 -0.09 24.64
CA VAL A 28 29.49 0.25 26.00
C VAL A 28 30.42 -0.42 27.00
N ASN A 29 30.93 0.36 27.96
CA ASN A 29 31.70 -0.21 29.06
C ASN A 29 30.76 -0.73 30.16
N TRP A 30 30.22 -1.94 29.97
CA TRP A 30 29.32 -2.59 30.93
C TRP A 30 29.91 -2.72 32.35
N GLN A 31 31.24 -2.75 32.47
CA GLN A 31 31.91 -2.81 33.78
C GLN A 31 31.64 -1.57 34.63
N SER A 32 31.57 -0.39 34.03
CA SER A 32 31.24 0.86 34.74
C SER A 32 29.81 0.84 35.26
N TYR A 33 28.87 0.23 34.53
CA TYR A 33 27.47 0.11 34.94
C TYR A 33 27.30 -0.88 36.08
N LEU A 34 28.07 -1.98 36.07
CA LEU A 34 28.12 -2.94 37.19
C LEU A 34 28.72 -2.30 38.45
N GLN A 35 29.84 -1.57 38.30
CA GLN A 35 30.49 -0.85 39.42
C GLN A 35 29.60 0.26 39.99
N GLY A 36 28.80 0.91 39.13
CA GLY A 36 27.79 1.90 39.52
C GLY A 36 26.49 1.30 40.05
N GLN A 37 26.40 -0.02 40.23
CA GLN A 37 25.21 -0.75 40.69
C GLN A 37 23.94 -0.51 39.84
N MET A 38 24.10 -0.14 38.55
CA MET A 38 22.97 0.10 37.64
C MET A 38 22.49 -1.17 36.92
N ILE A 39 23.32 -2.21 36.88
CA ILE A 39 23.00 -3.54 36.35
C ILE A 39 23.51 -4.61 37.32
N SER A 40 22.89 -5.79 37.32
CA SER A 40 23.36 -6.91 38.13
C SER A 40 24.61 -7.56 37.54
N ALA A 41 25.32 -8.34 38.35
CA ALA A 41 26.47 -9.13 37.89
C ALA A 41 26.04 -10.16 36.83
N GLU A 42 24.87 -10.77 37.03
CA GLU A 42 24.26 -11.74 36.09
C GLU A 42 23.93 -11.07 34.76
N ASP A 43 23.30 -9.88 34.77
CA ASP A 43 23.01 -9.11 33.55
C ASP A 43 24.29 -8.71 32.81
N CYS A 44 25.32 -8.26 33.54
CA CYS A 44 26.58 -7.85 32.95
C CYS A 44 27.31 -9.02 32.28
N GLU A 45 27.26 -10.22 32.86
CA GLU A 45 27.88 -11.42 32.31
C GLU A 45 27.11 -11.92 31.07
N PHE A 46 25.78 -11.95 31.16
CA PHE A 46 24.90 -12.30 30.04
C PHE A 46 25.11 -11.35 28.84
N ILE A 47 25.10 -10.03 29.06
CA ILE A 47 25.28 -9.03 27.99
C ILE A 47 26.64 -9.22 27.29
N LYS A 48 27.73 -9.38 28.04
CA LYS A 48 29.07 -9.60 27.47
C LYS A 48 29.14 -10.89 26.65
N LYS A 49 28.52 -11.96 27.15
CA LYS A 49 28.45 -13.26 26.45
C LYS A 49 27.62 -13.14 25.17
N PHE A 50 26.50 -12.43 25.22
CA PHE A 50 25.61 -12.23 24.08
C PHE A 50 26.20 -11.29 23.00
N GLU A 51 26.94 -10.25 23.38
CA GLU A 51 27.57 -9.31 22.43
C GLU A 51 28.64 -9.98 21.55
N VAL A 52 29.39 -10.94 22.11
CA VAL A 52 30.50 -11.63 21.43
C VAL A 52 30.02 -12.86 20.63
N ALA A 53 28.86 -13.41 20.96
CA ALA A 53 28.31 -14.60 20.31
C ALA A 53 27.90 -14.38 18.83
N HIS A 54 28.08 -15.41 18.01
CA HIS A 54 27.65 -15.42 16.61
C HIS A 54 26.16 -15.80 16.46
N SER A 55 25.55 -15.62 15.29
CA SER A 55 24.09 -15.79 15.10
C SER A 55 23.53 -17.13 15.58
N GLU A 56 24.25 -18.24 15.38
CA GLU A 56 23.81 -19.58 15.83
C GLU A 56 23.90 -19.73 17.36
N GLU A 57 24.98 -19.23 17.96
CA GLU A 57 25.20 -19.24 19.41
C GLU A 57 24.23 -18.32 20.15
N LYS A 58 23.87 -17.17 19.54
CA LYS A 58 22.86 -16.24 20.08
C LYS A 58 21.51 -16.92 20.23
N GLN A 59 21.12 -17.74 19.26
CA GLN A 59 19.85 -18.47 19.32
C GLN A 59 19.85 -19.52 20.44
N ILE A 60 21.00 -20.17 20.68
CA ILE A 60 21.19 -21.12 21.78
C ILE A 60 21.16 -20.41 23.13
N ILE A 61 21.82 -19.26 23.25
CA ILE A 61 21.82 -18.42 24.47
C ILE A 61 20.39 -17.93 24.77
N LEU A 62 19.65 -17.46 23.78
CA LEU A 62 18.24 -17.04 23.95
C LEU A 62 17.32 -18.18 24.36
N THR A 63 17.60 -19.40 23.91
CA THR A 63 16.78 -20.59 24.25
C THR A 63 17.09 -21.11 25.65
N ASN A 64 18.35 -21.10 26.07
CA ASN A 64 18.80 -21.66 27.35
C ASN A 64 18.78 -20.66 28.51
N GLU A 65 19.03 -19.38 28.23
CA GLU A 65 19.19 -18.30 29.22
C GLU A 65 18.18 -17.16 28.98
N GLY A 66 17.17 -17.37 28.13
CA GLY A 66 16.17 -16.36 27.77
C GLY A 66 15.42 -15.76 28.97
N HIS A 67 15.30 -16.48 30.07
CA HIS A 67 14.69 -16.00 31.32
C HIS A 67 15.59 -15.05 32.14
N GLN A 68 16.89 -15.03 31.83
CA GLN A 68 17.90 -14.09 32.35
C GLN A 68 18.13 -12.91 31.41
N THR A 69 17.45 -12.85 30.26
CA THR A 69 17.40 -11.61 29.50
C THR A 69 16.83 -10.53 30.42
N PRO A 70 17.43 -9.32 30.47
CA PRO A 70 16.86 -8.24 31.26
C PRO A 70 15.41 -8.09 30.83
N LYS A 71 14.46 -8.36 31.74
CA LYS A 71 13.05 -8.09 31.49
C LYS A 71 12.95 -6.59 31.33
N LEU A 72 13.01 -6.11 30.09
CA LEU A 72 12.67 -4.75 29.71
C LEU A 72 11.16 -4.55 29.86
N HIS A 73 10.61 -4.79 31.06
CA HIS A 73 9.45 -4.06 31.54
C HIS A 73 9.96 -2.77 32.18
N GLY A 74 10.62 -1.96 31.36
CA GLY A 74 10.87 -0.58 31.67
C GLY A 74 9.72 0.23 31.09
N THR A 75 8.82 0.70 31.95
CA THR A 75 8.39 2.10 31.85
C THR A 75 9.68 2.92 31.92
N GLY A 76 10.34 3.09 30.77
CA GLY A 76 11.48 3.98 30.67
C GLY A 76 11.03 5.37 31.12
N PRO A 77 11.90 6.18 31.74
CA PRO A 77 11.58 7.58 31.86
C PRO A 77 11.31 8.09 30.45
N ASP A 78 10.23 8.86 30.26
CA ASP A 78 9.98 9.60 29.04
C ASP A 78 11.19 10.48 28.75
N SER A 79 12.18 9.93 28.05
CA SER A 79 13.22 10.68 27.39
C SER A 79 12.64 11.18 26.08
N SER A 80 11.54 11.92 26.17
CA SER A 80 11.17 12.91 25.15
C SER A 80 12.22 14.01 25.25
N GLY A 81 13.43 13.71 24.76
CA GLY A 81 14.45 14.71 24.56
C GLY A 81 13.84 15.79 23.68
N GLN A 82 13.66 16.99 24.24
CA GLN A 82 13.41 18.20 23.48
C GLN A 82 14.67 18.54 22.68
N GLY A 83 14.99 17.70 21.69
CA GLY A 83 15.89 18.05 20.61
C GLY A 83 15.06 18.71 19.53
N THR A 84 15.39 19.94 19.16
CA THR A 84 14.83 20.59 17.98
C THR A 84 15.19 19.73 16.76
N ILE A 85 14.23 18.92 16.29
CA ILE A 85 14.41 18.03 15.14
C ILE A 85 14.59 18.92 13.91
N SER A 86 15.73 18.78 13.26
CA SER A 86 15.97 19.48 11.99
C SER A 86 15.00 18.96 10.91
N PRO A 87 14.57 19.78 9.95
CA PRO A 87 13.60 19.36 8.92
C PRO A 87 14.06 18.11 8.13
N SER A 88 15.37 17.94 7.94
CA SER A 88 15.96 16.76 7.28
C SER A 88 15.87 15.48 8.11
N GLU A 89 16.01 15.56 9.43
CA GLU A 89 15.87 14.40 10.33
C GLU A 89 14.41 14.00 10.52
N SER A 90 13.47 14.96 10.50
CA SER A 90 12.03 14.67 10.56
C SER A 90 11.56 13.82 9.38
N SER A 91 12.05 14.12 8.17
CA SER A 91 11.72 13.39 6.94
C SER A 91 12.23 11.94 6.98
N GLN A 92 13.36 11.69 7.63
CA GLN A 92 13.94 10.34 7.76
C GLN A 92 13.15 9.47 8.75
N TYR A 93 12.73 10.05 9.88
CA TYR A 93 11.88 9.35 10.82
C TYR A 93 10.53 8.97 10.17
N VAL A 94 9.94 9.87 9.39
CA VAL A 94 8.71 9.60 8.63
C VAL A 94 8.86 8.41 7.68
N GLN A 95 9.99 8.32 6.94
CA GLN A 95 10.25 7.17 6.06
C GLN A 95 10.42 5.84 6.83
N CYS A 96 11.01 5.90 8.03
CA CYS A 96 11.15 4.74 8.91
C CYS A 96 9.80 4.27 9.44
N VAL A 97 8.96 5.19 9.91
CA VAL A 97 7.60 4.90 10.37
C VAL A 97 6.77 4.31 9.23
N ALA A 98 6.87 4.87 8.02
CA ALA A 98 6.25 4.32 6.83
C ALA A 98 6.73 2.89 6.54
N GLY A 99 8.03 2.61 6.70
CA GLY A 99 8.59 1.26 6.58
C GLY A 99 8.04 0.28 7.62
N CYS A 100 7.91 0.72 8.87
CA CYS A 100 7.31 -0.09 9.94
C CYS A 100 5.83 -0.40 9.64
N LEU A 101 5.09 0.58 9.14
CA LEU A 101 3.71 0.38 8.70
C LEU A 101 3.62 -0.65 7.57
N GLN A 102 4.50 -0.58 6.56
CA GLN A 102 4.56 -1.57 5.49
C GLN A 102 4.80 -2.99 6.03
N LEU A 103 5.66 -3.17 7.02
CA LEU A 103 5.91 -4.46 7.66
C LEU A 103 4.69 -4.96 8.42
N MET A 104 4.05 -4.09 9.20
CA MET A 104 2.86 -4.41 9.98
C MET A 104 1.70 -4.84 9.08
N LEU A 105 1.45 -4.10 7.99
CA LEU A 105 0.39 -4.39 7.02
C LEU A 105 0.63 -5.68 6.21
N ARG A 106 1.75 -6.39 6.40
CA ARG A 106 1.92 -7.74 5.82
C ARG A 106 1.01 -8.77 6.49
N VAL A 107 0.66 -8.56 7.77
CA VAL A 107 -0.23 -9.44 8.53
C VAL A 107 -1.67 -8.99 8.35
N ASN A 108 -2.56 -9.92 8.01
CA ASN A 108 -3.95 -9.62 7.67
C ASN A 108 -4.72 -8.96 8.82
N GLU A 109 -4.51 -9.41 10.06
CA GLU A 109 -5.16 -8.85 11.26
C GLU A 109 -4.88 -7.35 11.42
N TYR A 110 -3.63 -6.94 11.21
CA TYR A 110 -3.24 -5.53 11.29
C TYR A 110 -3.79 -4.70 10.12
N ARG A 111 -4.11 -5.31 8.97
CA ARG A 111 -4.79 -4.59 7.88
C ARG A 111 -6.20 -4.17 8.30
N PHE A 112 -6.96 -5.09 8.89
CA PHE A 112 -8.30 -4.78 9.41
C PHE A 112 -8.24 -3.71 10.50
N ALA A 113 -7.37 -3.90 11.50
CA ALA A 113 -7.20 -2.92 12.58
C ALA A 113 -6.80 -1.54 12.05
N TRP A 114 -5.96 -1.46 11.01
CA TRP A 114 -5.57 -0.20 10.39
C TRP A 114 -6.73 0.52 9.70
N VAL A 115 -7.58 -0.22 8.97
CA VAL A 115 -8.74 0.38 8.30
C VAL A 115 -9.82 0.78 9.32
N GLU A 116 -10.05 -0.03 10.36
CA GLU A 116 -10.98 0.30 11.46
C GLU A 116 -10.54 1.56 12.22
N ALA A 117 -9.24 1.78 12.36
CA ALA A 117 -8.67 2.98 12.98
C ALA A 117 -8.62 4.21 12.04
N ASP A 118 -9.33 4.18 10.91
CA ASP A 118 -9.35 5.26 9.90
C ASP A 118 -7.97 5.55 9.28
N GLY A 119 -7.03 4.59 9.36
CA GLY A 119 -5.65 4.78 8.94
C GLY A 119 -5.47 5.01 7.44
N VAL A 120 -6.46 4.64 6.62
CA VAL A 120 -6.43 4.88 5.16
C VAL A 120 -6.49 6.38 4.86
N ASN A 121 -7.26 7.17 5.63
CA ASN A 121 -7.30 8.63 5.50
C ASN A 121 -5.91 9.27 5.75
N CYS A 122 -5.14 8.72 6.69
CA CYS A 122 -3.77 9.17 6.93
C CYS A 122 -2.86 8.90 5.72
N ILE A 123 -2.98 7.74 5.08
CA ILE A 123 -2.22 7.40 3.86
C ILE A 123 -2.56 8.39 2.76
N THR A 124 -3.83 8.64 2.48
CA THR A 124 -4.26 9.53 1.41
C THR A 124 -3.88 10.98 1.69
N ALA A 125 -3.97 11.43 2.93
CA ALA A 125 -3.51 12.77 3.33
C ALA A 125 -2.01 12.97 3.10
N VAL A 126 -1.19 11.95 3.37
CA VAL A 126 0.25 11.98 3.08
C VAL A 126 0.51 12.04 1.58
N LEU A 127 -0.20 11.24 0.79
CA LEU A 127 -0.09 11.23 -0.68
C LEU A 127 -0.46 12.59 -1.29
N SER A 128 -1.51 13.25 -0.79
CA SER A 128 -1.93 14.57 -1.26
C SER A 128 -0.94 15.69 -0.94
N ASN A 129 -0.04 15.50 0.03
CA ASN A 129 0.86 16.54 0.52
C ASN A 129 2.16 16.71 -0.29
N LYS A 130 2.16 16.34 -1.59
CA LYS A 130 3.31 16.41 -2.50
C LYS A 130 4.61 15.88 -1.86
N CYS A 131 4.53 14.69 -1.27
CA CYS A 131 5.67 14.06 -0.63
C CYS A 131 6.69 13.54 -1.66
N GLY A 132 7.95 13.35 -1.23
CA GLY A 132 8.99 12.80 -2.10
C GLY A 132 8.68 11.38 -2.60
N PHE A 133 9.27 10.98 -3.72
CA PHE A 133 9.00 9.71 -4.40
C PHE A 133 9.15 8.46 -3.51
N GLN A 134 10.01 8.52 -2.49
CA GLN A 134 10.15 7.42 -1.54
C GLN A 134 8.87 7.22 -0.71
N LEU A 135 8.28 8.30 -0.20
CA LEU A 135 7.06 8.23 0.60
C LEU A 135 5.85 7.90 -0.27
N GLN A 136 5.80 8.43 -1.50
CA GLN A 136 4.80 8.02 -2.51
C GLN A 136 4.84 6.51 -2.75
N TYR A 137 6.04 5.94 -2.95
CA TYR A 137 6.22 4.50 -3.08
C TYR A 137 5.74 3.75 -1.83
N GLN A 138 6.13 4.18 -0.63
CA GLN A 138 5.79 3.48 0.62
C GLN A 138 4.28 3.51 0.91
N MET A 139 3.63 4.66 0.69
CA MET A 139 2.20 4.81 0.85
C MET A 139 1.42 4.03 -0.23
N GLY A 140 1.86 4.09 -1.49
CA GLY A 140 1.30 3.25 -2.57
C GLY A 140 1.44 1.76 -2.27
N PHE A 141 2.55 1.34 -1.67
CA PHE A 141 2.76 -0.04 -1.22
C PHE A 141 1.81 -0.42 -0.10
N CYS A 142 1.53 0.48 0.85
CA CYS A 142 0.54 0.23 1.89
C CYS A 142 -0.85 0.02 1.28
N VAL A 143 -1.24 0.85 0.31
CA VAL A 143 -2.49 0.65 -0.44
C VAL A 143 -2.51 -0.69 -1.15
N TRP A 144 -1.44 -1.05 -1.84
CA TRP A 144 -1.30 -2.33 -2.54
C TRP A 144 -1.48 -3.53 -1.58
N LEU A 145 -0.89 -3.47 -0.38
CA LEU A 145 -1.05 -4.49 0.67
C LEU A 145 -2.51 -4.59 1.15
N LEU A 146 -3.19 -3.46 1.34
CA LEU A 146 -4.60 -3.44 1.75
C LEU A 146 -5.51 -4.01 0.66
N ALA A 147 -5.21 -3.71 -0.61
CA ALA A 147 -5.96 -4.15 -1.78
C ALA A 147 -5.84 -5.68 -2.08
N PHE A 148 -5.01 -6.42 -1.36
CA PHE A 148 -4.99 -7.90 -1.47
C PHE A 148 -6.19 -8.58 -0.84
N ASN A 149 -6.89 -7.91 0.08
CA ASN A 149 -8.03 -8.48 0.78
C ASN A 149 -9.33 -7.94 0.17
N SER A 150 -10.18 -8.84 -0.33
CA SER A 150 -11.44 -8.49 -1.00
C SER A 150 -12.40 -7.69 -0.11
N GLN A 151 -12.48 -8.01 1.19
CA GLN A 151 -13.35 -7.30 2.13
C GLN A 151 -12.83 -5.89 2.41
N LEU A 152 -11.51 -5.71 2.42
CA LEU A 152 -10.91 -4.39 2.59
C LEU A 152 -11.07 -3.53 1.34
N CYS A 153 -11.07 -4.13 0.15
CA CYS A 153 -11.39 -3.41 -1.10
C CYS A 153 -12.76 -2.72 -1.01
N GLU A 154 -13.78 -3.35 -0.44
CA GLU A 154 -15.09 -2.69 -0.27
C GLU A 154 -14.99 -1.42 0.60
N GLN A 155 -14.18 -1.46 1.66
CA GLN A 155 -13.99 -0.32 2.56
C GLN A 155 -13.11 0.78 1.94
N LEU A 156 -12.06 0.38 1.21
CA LEU A 156 -11.11 1.29 0.56
C LEU A 156 -11.76 2.26 -0.44
N ARG A 157 -12.91 1.89 -1.03
CA ARG A 157 -13.67 2.75 -1.95
C ARG A 157 -14.01 4.13 -1.38
N ARG A 158 -14.19 4.24 -0.06
CA ARG A 158 -14.62 5.47 0.61
C ARG A 158 -13.51 6.52 0.74
N TYR A 159 -12.26 6.15 0.50
CA TYR A 159 -11.09 6.94 0.89
C TYR A 159 -10.44 7.71 -0.27
N ASN A 160 -11.06 7.81 -1.45
CA ASN A 160 -10.49 8.50 -2.63
C ASN A 160 -9.06 8.03 -2.99
N VAL A 161 -8.78 6.75 -2.77
CA VAL A 161 -7.46 6.15 -3.02
C VAL A 161 -7.09 6.22 -4.50
N VAL A 162 -8.06 5.99 -5.40
CA VAL A 162 -7.82 6.02 -6.86
C VAL A 162 -7.38 7.41 -7.32
N PRO A 163 -8.12 8.51 -7.06
CA PRO A 163 -7.65 9.86 -7.37
C PRO A 163 -6.23 10.16 -6.88
N ALA A 164 -5.94 9.85 -5.61
CA ALA A 164 -4.63 10.13 -5.02
C ALA A 164 -3.48 9.40 -5.74
N LEU A 165 -3.69 8.14 -6.13
CA LEU A 165 -2.69 7.37 -6.89
C LEU A 165 -2.60 7.82 -8.35
N SER A 166 -3.72 8.20 -8.99
CA SER A 166 -3.76 8.67 -10.38
C SER A 166 -2.98 9.97 -10.55
N ASP A 167 -3.08 10.91 -9.61
CA ASP A 167 -2.34 12.17 -9.64
C ASP A 167 -0.82 11.90 -9.58
N ILE A 168 -0.40 10.96 -8.73
CA ILE A 168 1.02 10.60 -8.59
C ILE A 168 1.52 9.87 -9.83
N LEU A 169 0.73 8.97 -10.41
CA LEU A 169 1.10 8.27 -11.64
C LEU A 169 1.35 9.26 -12.78
N GLN A 170 0.57 10.34 -12.84
CA GLN A 170 0.72 11.38 -13.86
C GLN A 170 2.03 12.17 -13.73
N GLU A 171 2.47 12.45 -12.50
CA GLU A 171 3.65 13.28 -12.23
C GLU A 171 4.94 12.45 -12.08
N SER A 172 4.82 11.14 -11.82
CA SER A 172 5.97 10.29 -11.50
C SER A 172 6.79 9.94 -12.73
N VAL A 173 8.09 10.21 -12.65
CA VAL A 173 9.12 9.69 -13.58
C VAL A 173 9.92 8.52 -13.00
N LYS A 174 9.52 8.02 -11.82
CA LYS A 174 10.24 6.96 -11.13
C LYS A 174 9.54 5.62 -11.35
N GLU A 175 10.19 4.72 -12.10
CA GLU A 175 9.66 3.39 -12.43
C GLU A 175 9.15 2.63 -11.20
N LYS A 176 9.88 2.67 -10.08
CA LYS A 176 9.43 1.98 -8.86
C LYS A 176 8.09 2.49 -8.31
N VAL A 177 7.80 3.77 -8.47
CA VAL A 177 6.53 4.40 -8.04
C VAL A 177 5.43 4.02 -9.04
N THR A 178 5.73 4.10 -10.34
CA THR A 178 4.84 3.65 -11.41
C THR A 178 4.44 2.19 -11.20
N ARG A 179 5.41 1.30 -11.00
CA ARG A 179 5.22 -0.14 -10.75
C ARG A 179 4.26 -0.41 -9.60
N ILE A 180 4.47 0.23 -8.44
CA ILE A 180 3.61 -0.04 -7.27
C ILE A 180 2.19 0.52 -7.45
N ILE A 181 2.02 1.64 -8.17
CA ILE A 181 0.70 2.20 -8.45
C ILE A 181 -0.08 1.31 -9.41
N LEU A 182 0.56 0.86 -10.49
CA LEU A 182 -0.06 -0.06 -11.46
C LEU A 182 -0.47 -1.36 -10.78
N ALA A 183 0.41 -1.95 -9.98
CA ALA A 183 0.09 -3.14 -9.20
C ALA A 183 -1.06 -2.90 -8.20
N ALA A 184 -1.14 -1.71 -7.58
CA ALA A 184 -2.25 -1.35 -6.70
C ALA A 184 -3.57 -1.25 -7.47
N PHE A 185 -3.59 -0.60 -8.63
CA PHE A 185 -4.78 -0.53 -9.49
C PHE A 185 -5.23 -1.91 -9.95
N ARG A 186 -4.29 -2.77 -10.38
CA ARG A 186 -4.59 -4.15 -10.74
C ARG A 186 -5.22 -4.90 -9.58
N ASN A 187 -4.66 -4.80 -8.38
CA ASN A 187 -5.22 -5.45 -7.19
C ASN A 187 -6.64 -4.95 -6.88
N LEU A 188 -6.88 -3.64 -6.94
CA LEU A 188 -8.21 -3.07 -6.69
C LEU A 188 -9.25 -3.62 -7.68
N LEU A 189 -8.89 -3.90 -8.93
CA LEU A 189 -9.81 -4.49 -9.92
C LEU A 189 -9.92 -6.01 -9.77
N GLU A 190 -8.79 -6.71 -9.68
CA GLU A 190 -8.69 -8.18 -9.73
C GLU A 190 -9.16 -8.83 -8.42
N LYS A 191 -8.88 -8.22 -7.26
CA LYS A 191 -9.17 -8.80 -5.93
C LYS A 191 -10.51 -8.37 -5.33
N SER A 192 -11.16 -7.37 -5.91
CA SER A 192 -12.53 -7.01 -5.52
C SER A 192 -13.48 -8.17 -5.80
N ALA A 193 -14.16 -8.68 -4.76
CA ALA A 193 -15.10 -9.78 -4.88
C ALA A 193 -16.40 -9.34 -5.59
N ASP A 194 -16.94 -8.19 -5.17
CA ASP A 194 -18.17 -7.65 -5.73
C ASP A 194 -17.94 -6.97 -7.07
N ARG A 195 -18.84 -7.26 -8.01
CA ARG A 195 -18.84 -6.62 -9.33
C ARG A 195 -19.05 -5.11 -9.23
N GLU A 196 -19.94 -4.66 -8.35
CA GLU A 196 -20.23 -3.23 -8.13
C GLU A 196 -18.98 -2.48 -7.65
N THR A 197 -18.29 -3.03 -6.64
CA THR A 197 -17.00 -2.51 -6.16
C THR A 197 -15.96 -2.39 -7.27
N ARG A 198 -15.83 -3.41 -8.12
CA ARG A 198 -14.91 -3.39 -9.28
C ARG A 198 -15.29 -2.32 -10.30
N GLN A 199 -16.58 -2.19 -10.60
CA GLN A 199 -17.09 -1.18 -11.55
C GLN A 199 -16.87 0.25 -11.04
N GLU A 200 -17.07 0.50 -9.74
CA GLU A 200 -16.77 1.80 -9.13
C GLU A 200 -15.29 2.16 -9.24
N TYR A 201 -14.39 1.20 -8.99
CA TYR A 201 -12.96 1.43 -9.18
C TYR A 201 -12.58 1.70 -10.64
N ALA A 202 -13.12 0.92 -11.58
CA ALA A 202 -12.90 1.14 -13.00
C ALA A 202 -13.39 2.53 -13.44
N LEU A 203 -14.60 2.91 -13.01
CA LEU A 203 -15.17 4.23 -13.31
C LEU A 203 -14.31 5.36 -12.71
N ALA A 204 -13.87 5.23 -11.46
CA ALA A 204 -12.99 6.21 -10.84
C ALA A 204 -11.67 6.36 -11.61
N MET A 205 -11.05 5.25 -12.04
CA MET A 205 -9.82 5.29 -12.84
C MET A 205 -10.04 5.95 -14.21
N ILE A 206 -11.17 5.68 -14.87
CA ILE A 206 -11.54 6.30 -16.13
C ILE A 206 -11.72 7.82 -15.96
N GLN A 207 -12.44 8.24 -14.92
CA GLN A 207 -12.67 9.66 -14.61
C GLN A 207 -11.37 10.40 -14.27
N CYS A 208 -10.44 9.73 -13.58
CA CYS A 208 -9.09 10.23 -13.32
C CYS A 208 -8.14 10.14 -14.53
N LYS A 209 -8.65 9.80 -15.72
CA LYS A 209 -7.90 9.73 -16.99
C LYS A 209 -6.75 8.71 -16.98
N VAL A 210 -6.84 7.67 -16.15
CA VAL A 210 -5.82 6.62 -16.05
C VAL A 210 -5.63 5.90 -17.38
N LEU A 211 -6.70 5.65 -18.15
CA LEU A 211 -6.63 5.03 -19.49
C LEU A 211 -5.64 5.73 -20.42
N LYS A 212 -5.77 7.05 -20.55
CA LYS A 212 -4.86 7.86 -21.39
C LYS A 212 -3.42 7.81 -20.86
N GLN A 213 -3.25 7.75 -19.54
CA GLN A 213 -1.92 7.63 -18.95
C GLN A 213 -1.31 6.26 -19.28
N LEU A 214 -2.08 5.18 -19.19
CA LEU A 214 -1.64 3.83 -19.55
C LEU A 214 -1.25 3.73 -21.03
N GLU A 215 -2.01 4.33 -21.94
CA GLU A 215 -1.66 4.39 -23.37
C GLU A 215 -0.32 5.11 -23.60
N ASN A 216 -0.05 6.20 -22.85
CA ASN A 216 1.22 6.90 -22.92
C ASN A 216 2.37 6.06 -22.33
N LEU A 217 2.11 5.31 -21.26
CA LEU A 217 3.09 4.43 -20.64
C LEU A 217 3.38 3.22 -21.55
N ASP A 218 2.39 2.66 -22.24
CA ASP A 218 2.56 1.53 -23.17
C ASP A 218 3.44 1.90 -24.39
N GLN A 219 3.42 3.17 -24.80
CA GLN A 219 4.33 3.69 -25.84
C GLN A 219 5.79 3.77 -25.37
N GLN A 220 6.03 3.79 -24.06
CA GLN A 220 7.37 3.77 -23.48
C GLN A 220 7.86 2.33 -23.38
N LYS A 221 9.12 2.08 -23.77
CA LYS A 221 9.73 0.75 -23.60
C LYS A 221 10.23 0.61 -22.17
N TYR A 222 9.61 -0.31 -21.43
CA TYR A 222 10.05 -0.74 -20.11
C TYR A 222 10.76 -2.09 -20.21
N ASP A 223 11.88 -2.23 -19.49
CA ASP A 223 12.54 -3.54 -19.33
C ASP A 223 11.87 -4.38 -18.21
N ASP A 224 11.10 -3.74 -17.34
CA ASP A 224 10.35 -4.40 -16.25
C ASP A 224 9.09 -5.10 -16.79
N GLU A 225 9.10 -6.43 -16.74
CA GLU A 225 8.00 -7.28 -17.20
C GLU A 225 6.72 -7.06 -16.37
N ASP A 226 6.82 -6.83 -15.04
CA ASP A 226 5.66 -6.60 -14.18
C ASP A 226 4.91 -5.32 -14.63
N ILE A 227 5.66 -4.26 -14.97
CA ILE A 227 5.06 -3.00 -15.46
C ILE A 227 4.31 -3.25 -16.77
N THR A 228 4.94 -3.96 -17.71
CA THR A 228 4.36 -4.22 -19.04
C THR A 228 3.10 -5.08 -18.94
N GLU A 229 3.11 -6.10 -18.07
CA GLU A 229 1.94 -6.94 -17.81
C GLU A 229 0.80 -6.17 -17.14
N ASP A 230 1.11 -5.36 -16.13
CA ASP A 230 0.10 -4.58 -15.42
C ASP A 230 -0.54 -3.52 -16.32
N ILE A 231 0.25 -2.86 -17.20
CA ILE A 231 -0.28 -1.92 -18.20
C ILE A 231 -1.29 -2.62 -19.11
N LYS A 232 -0.93 -3.79 -19.68
CA LYS A 232 -1.81 -4.55 -20.58
C LYS A 232 -3.09 -4.98 -19.88
N PHE A 233 -2.97 -5.54 -18.68
CA PHE A 233 -4.13 -5.95 -17.88
C PHE A 233 -5.09 -4.78 -17.60
N LEU A 234 -4.54 -3.63 -17.22
CA LEU A 234 -5.34 -2.45 -16.91
C LEU A 234 -5.99 -1.85 -18.16
N LEU A 235 -5.28 -1.79 -19.29
CA LEU A 235 -5.85 -1.32 -20.57
C LEU A 235 -7.01 -2.21 -21.02
N GLU A 236 -6.86 -3.53 -20.92
CA GLU A 236 -7.93 -4.48 -21.26
C GLU A 236 -9.13 -4.31 -20.32
N SER A 237 -8.91 -4.36 -19.01
CA SER A 237 -9.97 -4.29 -17.99
C SER A 237 -10.76 -2.97 -18.03
N LEU A 238 -10.04 -1.85 -18.17
CA LEU A 238 -10.68 -0.53 -18.27
C LEU A 238 -11.32 -0.32 -19.64
N GLY A 239 -10.74 -0.88 -20.71
CA GLY A 239 -11.30 -0.85 -22.06
C GLY A 239 -12.65 -1.57 -22.15
N GLU A 240 -12.75 -2.77 -21.56
CA GLU A 240 -14.03 -3.49 -21.43
C GLU A 240 -15.07 -2.65 -20.68
N SER A 241 -14.66 -2.03 -19.56
CA SER A 241 -15.54 -1.18 -18.76
C SER A 241 -16.05 0.04 -19.54
N VAL A 242 -15.23 0.65 -20.40
CA VAL A 242 -15.64 1.76 -21.27
C VAL A 242 -16.65 1.31 -22.33
N GLN A 243 -16.42 0.15 -22.94
CA GLN A 243 -17.35 -0.41 -23.94
C GLN A 243 -18.71 -0.72 -23.31
N ASP A 244 -18.72 -1.32 -22.12
CA ASP A 244 -19.94 -1.61 -21.37
C ASP A 244 -20.72 -0.33 -21.02
N LEU A 245 -20.02 0.72 -20.56
CA LEU A 245 -20.63 2.02 -20.25
C LEU A 245 -21.22 2.68 -21.51
N SER A 246 -20.46 2.72 -22.60
CA SER A 246 -20.88 3.35 -23.86
C SER A 246 -22.10 2.64 -24.44
N SER A 247 -22.11 1.31 -24.44
CA SER A 247 -23.24 0.49 -24.92
C SER A 247 -24.52 0.76 -24.13
N PHE A 248 -24.40 0.96 -22.81
CA PHE A 248 -25.55 1.27 -21.97
C PHE A 248 -26.05 2.71 -22.15
N ASP A 249 -25.13 3.68 -22.28
CA ASP A 249 -25.48 5.08 -22.50
C ASP A 249 -26.16 5.29 -23.87
N GLU A 250 -25.72 4.56 -24.91
CA GLU A 250 -26.38 4.48 -26.21
C GLU A 250 -27.81 3.97 -26.07
N TYR A 251 -27.99 2.81 -25.41
CA TYR A 251 -29.31 2.23 -25.16
C TYR A 251 -30.23 3.17 -24.34
N SER A 252 -29.69 3.81 -23.29
CA SER A 252 -30.45 4.77 -22.49
C SER A 252 -30.86 6.00 -23.30
N SER A 253 -30.04 6.43 -24.27
CA SER A 253 -30.32 7.58 -25.14
C SER A 253 -31.39 7.24 -26.19
N GLU A 254 -31.35 6.04 -26.76
CA GLU A 254 -32.38 5.52 -27.66
C GLU A 254 -33.76 5.50 -26.96
N LEU A 255 -33.81 4.97 -25.73
CA LEU A 255 -35.02 4.99 -24.90
C LEU A 255 -35.55 6.41 -24.67
N LYS A 256 -34.69 7.34 -24.22
CA LYS A 256 -35.08 8.72 -23.92
C LYS A 256 -35.50 9.51 -25.15
N SER A 257 -34.89 9.24 -26.30
CA SER A 257 -35.23 9.88 -27.56
C SER A 257 -36.51 9.32 -28.19
N GLY A 258 -36.99 8.16 -27.72
CA GLY A 258 -38.12 7.43 -28.29
C GLY A 258 -37.84 6.84 -29.67
N ARG A 259 -36.58 6.85 -30.13
CA ARG A 259 -36.14 6.34 -31.43
C ARG A 259 -35.29 5.10 -31.24
N LEU A 260 -35.97 3.98 -30.95
CA LEU A 260 -35.32 2.69 -30.81
C LEU A 260 -35.11 2.06 -32.18
N GLU A 261 -33.87 1.70 -32.48
CA GLU A 261 -33.50 0.89 -33.65
C GLU A 261 -32.93 -0.45 -33.19
N TRP A 262 -33.12 -1.50 -33.99
CA TRP A 262 -32.58 -2.82 -33.68
C TRP A 262 -31.06 -2.85 -33.85
N SER A 263 -30.35 -2.36 -32.84
CA SER A 263 -28.89 -2.40 -32.72
C SER A 263 -28.40 -3.69 -32.03
N PRO A 264 -27.10 -4.04 -32.12
CA PRO A 264 -26.54 -5.25 -31.52
C PRO A 264 -26.80 -5.39 -30.01
N VAL A 265 -26.86 -4.27 -29.26
CA VAL A 265 -27.12 -4.26 -27.81
C VAL A 265 -28.49 -4.84 -27.46
N HIS A 266 -29.51 -4.62 -28.31
CA HIS A 266 -30.86 -5.16 -28.11
C HIS A 266 -30.94 -6.67 -28.20
N LYS A 267 -30.04 -7.29 -28.97
CA LYS A 267 -30.01 -8.75 -29.19
C LYS A 267 -28.92 -9.45 -28.36
N SER A 268 -28.07 -8.68 -27.70
CA SER A 268 -26.94 -9.21 -26.94
C SER A 268 -27.40 -9.74 -25.57
N GLU A 269 -27.38 -11.06 -25.41
CA GLU A 269 -27.70 -11.68 -24.11
C GLU A 269 -26.73 -11.24 -23.01
N LYS A 270 -25.45 -11.06 -23.34
CA LYS A 270 -24.43 -10.53 -22.42
C LYS A 270 -24.83 -9.13 -21.94
N PHE A 271 -25.18 -8.23 -22.86
CA PHE A 271 -25.60 -6.87 -22.52
C PHE A 271 -26.77 -6.86 -21.52
N TRP A 272 -27.82 -7.63 -21.81
CA TRP A 272 -29.01 -7.70 -20.95
C TRP A 272 -28.72 -8.34 -19.60
N ARG A 273 -27.92 -9.42 -19.56
CA ARG A 273 -27.52 -10.06 -18.31
C ARG A 273 -26.76 -9.10 -17.39
N GLU A 274 -25.99 -8.20 -17.98
CA GLU A 274 -25.11 -7.28 -17.27
C GLU A 274 -25.79 -5.96 -16.90
N ASN A 275 -26.71 -5.47 -17.72
CA ASN A 275 -27.27 -4.13 -17.58
C ASN A 275 -28.78 -4.10 -17.22
N ALA A 276 -29.49 -5.23 -17.23
CA ALA A 276 -30.93 -5.23 -16.93
C ALA A 276 -31.25 -4.69 -15.53
N VAL A 277 -30.39 -4.93 -14.53
CA VAL A 277 -30.61 -4.41 -13.16
C VAL A 277 -30.52 -2.89 -13.12
N ARG A 278 -29.67 -2.29 -13.97
CA ARG A 278 -29.46 -0.83 -14.05
C ARG A 278 -30.69 -0.07 -14.54
N LEU A 279 -31.65 -0.75 -15.19
CA LEU A 279 -32.93 -0.16 -15.59
C LEU A 279 -33.80 0.27 -14.41
N ASN A 280 -33.54 -0.28 -13.23
CA ASN A 280 -34.25 0.07 -12.00
C ASN A 280 -33.66 1.31 -11.31
N GLU A 281 -32.53 1.84 -11.79
CA GLU A 281 -31.91 3.04 -11.25
C GLU A 281 -32.81 4.28 -11.46
N LYS A 282 -32.58 5.33 -10.66
CA LYS A 282 -33.31 6.61 -10.72
C LYS A 282 -34.85 6.46 -10.65
N ASN A 283 -35.35 5.61 -9.75
CA ASN A 283 -36.79 5.35 -9.57
C ASN A 283 -37.48 4.81 -10.83
N TYR A 284 -36.83 3.86 -11.51
CA TYR A 284 -37.36 3.20 -12.71
C TYR A 284 -37.62 4.19 -13.86
N GLU A 285 -36.82 5.26 -13.98
CA GLU A 285 -36.99 6.30 -15.01
C GLU A 285 -36.96 5.72 -16.43
N LEU A 286 -36.09 4.72 -16.67
CA LEU A 286 -35.94 4.07 -17.98
C LEU A 286 -37.05 3.05 -18.29
N LEU A 287 -37.92 2.73 -17.33
CA LEU A 287 -39.00 1.75 -17.46
C LEU A 287 -40.41 2.39 -17.49
N LYS A 288 -40.49 3.72 -17.36
CA LYS A 288 -41.73 4.51 -17.42
C LYS A 288 -41.93 5.11 -18.80
#